data_AF-A0A1G3ZKH2-F1
#
_entry.id   AF-A0A1G3ZKH2-F1
#
_cell.length_a   1.000
_cell.length_b   1.000
_cell.length_c   1.000
_cell.angle_alpha   90.00
_cell.angle_beta   90.00
_cell.angle_gamma   90.00
#
_symmetry.space_group_name_H-M   'P 1'
#
loop_
_entity.id
_entity.type
_entity.pdbx_description
1 polymer ?
#
loop_
_entity_poly.entity_id
_entity_poly.type
_entity_poly.pdbx_seq_one_letter_code
_entity_poly.pdbx_strand_id
1 'polypeptide(L)'
;MGVVVRIGKVKAFLRAGEWRSADQRVEESLNRLTTEWIRSTGGPAIDARNPDYDVAQEICRQKGGKVLLSVAASGKTVFRSYIARRQMSFDFNG
;
A
#
# COMPACT_ATOMS: atom_id res chain seq x y z
N MET A 1 -5.78 -4.52 7.57
CA MET A 1 -5.28 -5.89 7.39
C MET A 1 -3.77 -5.79 7.36
N GLY A 2 -3.04 -6.89 7.28
CA GLY A 2 -1.58 -6.84 7.22
C GLY A 2 -1.05 -7.75 6.12
N VAL A 3 -0.13 -7.27 5.30
CA VAL A 3 0.46 -8.08 4.22
C VAL A 3 1.96 -8.04 4.33
N VAL A 4 2.61 -9.20 4.36
CA VAL A 4 4.07 -9.33 4.33
C VAL A 4 4.48 -9.65 2.91
N VAL A 5 5.44 -8.91 2.38
CA VAL A 5 6.03 -9.11 1.07
C VAL A 5 7.54 -9.28 1.16
N ARG A 6 8.13 -9.82 0.08
CA ARG A 6 9.57 -9.84 -0.15
C ARG A 6 9.89 -9.10 -1.44
N ILE A 7 10.75 -8.09 -1.36
CA ILE A 7 11.30 -7.34 -2.49
C ILE A 7 12.80 -7.64 -2.54
N GLY A 8 13.25 -8.40 -3.54
CA GLY A 8 14.61 -8.92 -3.56
C GLY A 8 14.94 -9.75 -2.31
N LYS A 9 15.88 -9.28 -1.48
CA LYS A 9 16.31 -9.91 -0.23
C LYS A 9 15.63 -9.33 1.02
N VAL A 10 14.84 -8.27 0.88
CA VAL A 10 14.25 -7.51 1.99
C VAL A 10 12.78 -7.89 2.17
N LYS A 11 12.34 -7.98 3.43
CA LYS A 11 10.93 -8.15 3.79
C LYS A 11 10.33 -6.79 4.17
N ALA A 12 9.10 -6.56 3.73
CA ALA A 12 8.32 -5.39 4.12
C ALA A 12 6.92 -5.80 4.53
N PHE A 13 6.29 -5.00 5.38
CA PHE A 13 4.93 -5.19 5.87
C PHE A 13 4.07 -4.01 5.46
N LEU A 14 2.92 -4.27 4.85
CA LEU A 14 1.90 -3.28 4.51
C LEU A 14 0.73 -3.39 5.48
N ARG A 15 0.32 -2.26 6.05
CA ARG A 15 -0.91 -2.17 6.84
C ARG A 15 -1.52 -0.79 6.68
N ALA A 16 -2.82 -0.75 6.38
CA ALA A 16 -3.56 0.49 6.22
C ALA A 16 -2.91 1.44 5.19
N GLY A 17 -2.38 0.87 4.11
CA GLY A 17 -1.67 1.59 3.07
C GLY A 17 -0.21 1.98 3.39
N GLU A 18 0.28 1.84 4.61
CA GLU A 18 1.69 2.17 4.93
C GLU A 18 2.59 0.95 4.89
N TRP A 19 3.72 1.10 4.20
CA TRP A 19 4.80 0.12 4.22
C TRP A 19 5.73 0.38 5.38
N ARG A 20 6.17 -0.70 6.03
CA ARG A 20 7.23 -0.74 7.03
C ARG A 20 8.29 -1.77 6.65
N SER A 21 9.56 -1.42 6.78
CA SER A 21 10.70 -2.28 6.45
C SER A 21 11.88 -1.98 7.36
N ALA A 22 12.71 -3.00 7.65
CA ALA A 22 13.97 -2.78 8.36
C ALA A 22 15.01 -2.03 7.50
N ASP A 23 14.85 -2.07 6.17
CA ASP A 23 15.60 -1.24 5.23
C ASP A 23 14.78 0.02 4.90
N GLN A 24 15.27 1.18 5.34
CA GLN A 24 14.64 2.48 5.16
C GLN A 24 14.48 2.86 3.68
N ARG A 25 15.47 2.54 2.82
CA ARG A 25 15.39 2.88 1.39
C ARG A 25 14.27 2.10 0.71
N VAL A 26 14.05 0.85 1.13
CA VAL A 26 12.93 0.03 0.67
C VAL A 26 11.62 0.59 1.21
N GLU A 27 11.53 0.96 2.48
CA GLU A 27 10.33 1.58 3.07
C GLU A 27 9.90 2.84 2.30
N GLU A 28 10.82 3.78 2.10
CA GLU A 28 10.56 5.03 1.39
C GLU A 28 10.17 4.78 -0.08
N SER A 29 10.90 3.89 -0.77
CA SER A 29 10.58 3.57 -2.17
C SER A 29 9.21 2.93 -2.32
N LEU A 30 8.79 2.06 -1.38
CA LEU A 30 7.49 1.39 -1.44
C LEU A 30 6.34 2.36 -1.13
N ASN A 31 6.50 3.22 -0.13
CA ASN A 31 5.50 4.24 0.21
C ASN A 31 5.34 5.26 -0.92
N ARG A 32 6.44 5.72 -1.55
CA ARG A 32 6.38 6.63 -2.69
C ARG A 32 5.66 5.99 -3.88
N LEU A 33 6.06 4.78 -4.27
CA LEU A 33 5.43 4.07 -5.40
C LEU A 33 3.94 3.82 -5.17
N THR A 34 3.57 3.44 -3.95
CA THR A 34 2.16 3.24 -3.58
C THR A 34 1.35 4.53 -3.69
N THR A 35 1.93 5.66 -3.27
CA THR A 35 1.29 6.97 -3.37
C THR A 35 1.12 7.40 -4.83
N GLU A 36 2.15 7.23 -5.66
CA GLU A 36 2.11 7.51 -7.09
C GLU A 36 1.05 6.67 -7.80
N TRP A 37 1.01 5.36 -7.50
CA TRP A 37 0.01 4.45 -8.07
C TRP A 37 -1.42 4.81 -7.65
N ILE A 38 -1.66 5.13 -6.38
CA ILE A 38 -2.99 5.56 -5.93
C ILE A 38 -3.41 6.86 -6.62
N ARG A 39 -2.49 7.82 -6.78
CA ARG A 39 -2.77 9.08 -7.46
C ARG A 39 -3.08 8.89 -8.94
N SER A 40 -2.41 7.96 -9.62
CA SER A 40 -2.61 7.74 -11.06
C SER A 40 -3.80 6.85 -11.40
N THR A 41 -4.19 5.94 -10.51
CA THR A 41 -5.24 4.93 -10.78
C THR A 41 -6.49 5.08 -9.93
N GLY A 42 -6.44 5.89 -8.87
CA GLY A 42 -7.44 5.88 -7.80
C GLY A 42 -7.22 4.78 -6.76
N GLY A 43 -6.20 3.93 -6.89
CA GLY A 43 -5.86 2.90 -5.90
C GLY A 43 -6.73 1.63 -5.98
N PRO A 44 -6.84 0.84 -4.89
CA PRO A 44 -7.57 -0.45 -4.91
C PRO A 44 -9.07 -0.25 -5.13
N ALA A 45 -9.86 -1.28 -5.46
CA ALA A 45 -11.31 -1.11 -5.62
C ALA A 45 -11.99 -0.62 -4.32
N ILE A 46 -13.08 0.14 -4.41
CA ILE A 46 -13.81 0.68 -3.23
C ILE A 46 -14.39 -0.45 -2.38
N ASP A 47 -14.88 -1.49 -3.04
CA ASP A 47 -15.47 -2.69 -2.47
C ASP A 47 -14.46 -3.83 -2.29
N ALA A 48 -13.16 -3.54 -2.47
CA ALA A 48 -12.10 -4.51 -2.31
C ALA A 48 -12.22 -5.21 -0.95
N ARG A 49 -12.39 -6.54 -0.98
CA ARG A 49 -12.41 -7.34 0.23
C ARG A 49 -11.07 -7.27 0.97
N ASN A 50 -9.97 -7.06 0.23
CA ASN A 50 -8.63 -6.93 0.79
C ASN A 50 -7.77 -5.86 0.10
N PRO A 51 -8.01 -4.57 0.39
CA PRO A 51 -7.32 -3.48 -0.30
C PRO A 51 -5.81 -3.49 -0.05
N ASP A 52 -5.36 -3.86 1.16
CA ASP A 52 -3.92 -4.00 1.46
C ASP A 52 -3.28 -5.11 0.58
N TYR A 53 -3.98 -6.22 0.34
CA TYR A 53 -3.48 -7.29 -0.53
C TYR A 53 -3.42 -6.86 -2.00
N ASP A 54 -4.46 -6.18 -2.49
CA ASP A 54 -4.50 -5.72 -3.88
C ASP A 54 -3.35 -4.73 -4.15
N VAL A 55 -3.12 -3.79 -3.22
CA VAL A 55 -1.96 -2.88 -3.27
C VAL A 55 -0.65 -3.65 -3.23
N ALA A 56 -0.50 -4.59 -2.29
CA ALA A 56 0.74 -5.37 -2.19
C ALA A 56 1.03 -6.20 -3.44
N GLN A 57 0.00 -6.77 -4.06
CA GLN A 57 0.11 -7.54 -5.30
C GLN A 57 0.59 -6.65 -6.46
N GLU A 58 -0.03 -5.49 -6.62
CA GLU A 58 0.32 -4.55 -7.69
C GLU A 58 1.74 -3.99 -7.51
N ILE A 59 2.10 -3.58 -6.30
CA ILE A 59 3.46 -3.08 -6.01
C ILE A 59 4.51 -4.18 -6.18
N CYS A 60 4.20 -5.43 -5.80
CA CYS A 60 5.08 -6.58 -6.08
C CYS A 60 5.24 -6.80 -7.59
N ARG A 61 4.16 -6.72 -8.37
CA ARG A 61 4.21 -6.86 -9.83
C ARG A 61 5.15 -5.84 -10.46
N GLN A 62 5.11 -4.58 -10.00
CA GLN A 62 5.98 -3.50 -10.52
C GLN A 62 7.45 -3.63 -10.08
N LYS A 63 7.72 -4.18 -8.90
CA LYS A 63 9.08 -4.27 -8.32
C LYS A 63 9.75 -5.65 -8.44
N GLY A 64 9.09 -6.63 -9.05
CA GLY A 64 9.58 -8.02 -9.09
C GLY A 64 9.54 -8.71 -7.72
N GLY A 65 8.58 -8.31 -6.87
CA GLY A 65 8.36 -8.81 -5.52
C GLY A 65 7.48 -10.05 -5.44
N LYS A 66 7.33 -10.60 -4.23
CA LYS A 66 6.36 -11.66 -3.93
C LYS A 66 5.63 -11.36 -2.62
N VAL A 67 4.32 -11.56 -2.62
CA VAL A 67 3.52 -11.59 -1.38
C VAL A 67 3.81 -12.92 -0.68
N LEU A 68 4.19 -12.86 0.60
CA LEU A 68 4.50 -14.03 1.41
C LEU A 68 3.33 -14.44 2.29
N LEU A 69 2.64 -13.47 2.87
CA LEU A 69 1.53 -13.69 3.79
C LEU A 69 0.54 -12.54 3.71
N SER A 70 -0.75 -12.84 3.74
CA SER A 70 -1.80 -11.87 4.01
C SER A 70 -2.57 -12.29 5.25
N VAL A 71 -2.71 -11.38 6.21
CA VAL A 71 -3.43 -11.59 7.46
C VAL A 71 -4.69 -10.74 7.41
N ALA A 72 -5.84 -11.41 7.46
CA ALA A 72 -7.10 -10.73 7.54
C ALA A 72 -7.21 -9.98 8.87
N ALA A 73 -7.47 -8.68 8.85
CA ALA A 73 -7.84 -7.95 10.07
C ALA A 73 -9.36 -7.85 10.15
N SER A 74 -9.90 -8.06 11.35
CA SER A 74 -11.31 -7.85 11.66
C SER A 74 -11.68 -6.36 11.52
N GLY A 75 -12.48 -6.02 10.50
CA GLY A 75 -13.46 -4.92 10.53
C GLY A 75 -12.98 -3.45 10.40
N LYS A 76 -13.57 -2.75 9.41
CA LYS A 76 -13.85 -1.31 9.25
C LYS A 76 -12.73 -0.24 9.20
N THR A 77 -11.49 -0.48 9.64
CA THR A 77 -10.52 0.63 9.80
C THR A 77 -9.67 0.97 8.55
N VAL A 78 -9.49 0.03 7.62
CA VAL A 78 -8.53 0.20 6.48
C VAL A 78 -9.04 1.13 5.38
N PHE A 79 -10.35 1.15 5.15
CA PHE A 79 -10.98 1.91 4.06
C PHE A 79 -10.76 3.42 4.20
N ARG A 80 -10.80 3.95 5.44
CA ARG A 80 -10.58 5.38 5.71
C ARG A 80 -9.18 5.84 5.29
N SER A 81 -8.16 5.00 5.50
CA SER A 81 -6.77 5.33 5.15
C SER A 81 -6.57 5.49 3.65
N TYR A 82 -7.23 4.67 2.83
CA TYR A 82 -7.12 4.77 1.38
C TYR A 82 -7.95 5.93 0.80
N ILE A 83 -9.16 6.20 1.33
CA ILE A 83 -9.94 7.37 0.91
C ILE A 83 -9.17 8.68 1.16
N ALA A 84 -8.55 8.83 2.34
CA ALA A 84 -7.78 10.03 2.66
C ALA A 84 -6.65 10.30 1.65
N ARG A 85 -6.09 9.24 1.04
CA ARG A 85 -5.01 9.34 0.05
C ARG A 85 -5.49 9.57 -1.38
N ARG A 86 -6.76 9.29 -1.67
CA ARG A 86 -7.39 9.60 -2.96
C ARG A 86 -7.82 11.05 -3.07
N GLN A 87 -8.12 11.67 -1.94
CA GLN A 87 -8.41 13.09 -1.91
C GLN A 87 -7.14 13.83 -2.33
N MET A 88 -7.22 14.57 -3.44
CA MET A 88 -6.17 15.50 -3.82
C MET A 88 -5.89 16.38 -2.61
N SER A 89 -4.64 16.47 -2.19
CA SER A 89 -4.16 17.63 -1.44
C SER A 89 -4.39 18.83 -2.35
N PHE A 90 -5.55 19.48 -2.22
CA PHE A 90 -5.73 20.81 -2.78
C PHE A 90 -4.82 21.73 -1.98
N ASP A 91 -3.73 22.19 -2.59
CA ASP A 91 -3.04 23.37 -2.13
C ASP A 91 -3.98 24.56 -2.38
N PHE A 92 -4.68 25.00 -1.33
CA PHE A 92 -5.47 26.23 -1.35
C PHE A 92 -4.62 27.48 -1.06
N ASN A 93 -3.31 27.43 -1.32
CA ASN A 93 -2.45 28.60 -1.23
C ASN A 93 -2.27 29.21 -2.62
N GLY A 94 -3.25 30.04 -2.98
CA GLY A 94 -3.09 31.14 -3.94
C GLY A 94 -2.84 32.44 -3.19
#